data_AF-L8LV40-F1
#
_entry.id   AF-L8LV40-F1
#
_cell.length_a   1.000
_cell.length_b   1.000
_cell.length_c   1.000
_cell.angle_alpha   90.00
_cell.angle_beta   90.00
_cell.angle_gamma   90.00
#
_symmetry.space_group_name_H-M   'P 1'
#
loop_
_entity.id
_entity.type
_entity.pdbx_description
1 polymer ?
#
loop_
_entity_poly.entity_id
_entity_poly.type
_entity_poly.pdbx_seq_one_letter_code
_entity_poly.pdbx_strand_id
1 'polypeptide(L)'
;MTNTSDKKQGGLTLIIASVIFLAIISLLWALLNYFPSFTGGITPKQSALTDLGNTIVVFSFVSLALQSSLGVFVSNWRGEQSSRKTRLVSSLNQDIGEIKALINPTPVVAPDNSVKDPSASSPQADKTINVVVVLDPKELAEKKGELKTLQEKLEVAQEDLGKYRDETKAVVSRLSLLAGVVISLGGIRILQSFADVSLVGTQLSLFNSIDVLLTGGLLAGGSAGVHRLTKVYEEVTNVDKQVKK
;
A
#
# COMPACT_ATOMS: atom_id res chain seq x y z
N MET A 1 -11.16 22.08 -15.44
CA MET A 1 -12.03 21.05 -16.05
C MET A 1 -11.34 19.70 -15.90
N THR A 2 -11.57 19.02 -14.79
CA THR A 2 -10.92 17.75 -14.44
C THR A 2 -11.55 16.61 -15.22
N ASN A 3 -10.70 15.88 -15.93
CA ASN A 3 -11.04 14.85 -16.90
C ASN A 3 -11.75 13.67 -16.20
N THR A 4 -13.07 13.55 -16.39
CA THR A 4 -13.90 12.47 -15.84
C THR A 4 -13.65 11.10 -16.52
N SER A 5 -12.78 11.05 -17.52
CA SER A 5 -12.46 9.84 -18.28
C SER A 5 -11.64 8.81 -17.47
N ASP A 6 -10.76 9.24 -16.57
CA ASP A 6 -9.83 8.36 -15.85
C ASP A 6 -10.51 7.47 -14.79
N LYS A 7 -11.62 7.94 -14.21
CA LYS A 7 -12.37 7.16 -13.20
C LYS A 7 -13.10 5.94 -13.78
N LYS A 8 -13.40 5.93 -15.09
CA LYS A 8 -14.10 4.81 -15.73
C LYS A 8 -13.19 3.62 -16.00
N GLN A 9 -11.89 3.82 -16.23
CA GLN A 9 -10.96 2.71 -16.52
C GLN A 9 -10.62 1.85 -15.30
N GLY A 10 -10.55 2.45 -14.10
CA GLY A 10 -10.30 1.71 -12.85
C GLY A 10 -11.45 0.78 -12.47
N GLY A 11 -12.70 1.20 -12.69
CA GLY A 11 -13.88 0.36 -12.42
C GLY A 11 -13.99 -0.82 -13.39
N LEU A 12 -13.72 -0.60 -14.67
CA LEU A 12 -13.80 -1.64 -15.69
C LEU A 12 -12.78 -2.77 -15.45
N THR A 13 -11.55 -2.41 -15.08
CA THR A 13 -10.49 -3.40 -14.81
C THR A 13 -10.78 -4.25 -13.58
N LEU A 14 -11.37 -3.67 -12.52
CA LEU A 14 -11.84 -4.40 -11.35
C LEU A 14 -13.02 -5.33 -11.67
N ILE A 15 -13.96 -4.89 -12.49
CA ILE A 15 -15.09 -5.73 -12.93
C ILE A 15 -14.56 -6.90 -13.77
N ILE A 16 -13.65 -6.66 -14.71
CA ILE A 16 -13.04 -7.72 -15.53
C ILE A 16 -12.28 -8.72 -14.65
N ALA A 17 -11.48 -8.25 -13.69
CA ALA A 17 -10.75 -9.14 -12.78
C ALA A 17 -11.71 -9.97 -11.90
N SER A 18 -12.80 -9.37 -11.41
CA SER A 18 -13.83 -10.06 -10.63
C SER A 18 -14.59 -11.09 -11.46
N VAL A 19 -14.93 -10.76 -12.71
CA VAL A 19 -15.58 -11.68 -13.65
C VAL A 19 -14.67 -12.86 -13.99
N ILE A 20 -13.38 -12.61 -14.24
CA ILE A 20 -12.39 -13.67 -14.46
C ILE A 20 -12.26 -14.56 -13.22
N PHE A 21 -12.19 -13.97 -12.03
CA PHE A 21 -12.10 -14.72 -10.78
C PHE A 21 -13.35 -15.58 -10.53
N LEU A 22 -14.55 -15.03 -10.75
CA LEU A 22 -15.81 -15.77 -10.65
C LEU A 22 -15.94 -16.85 -11.73
N ALA A 23 -15.44 -16.60 -12.94
CA ALA A 23 -15.38 -17.59 -14.00
C ALA A 23 -14.42 -18.73 -13.65
N ILE A 24 -13.26 -18.44 -13.05
CA ILE A 24 -12.32 -19.45 -12.56
C ILE A 24 -12.97 -20.27 -11.45
N ILE A 25 -13.64 -19.64 -10.47
CA ILE A 25 -14.34 -20.34 -9.38
C ILE A 25 -15.49 -21.20 -9.92
N SER A 26 -16.28 -20.68 -10.85
CA SER A 26 -17.40 -21.39 -11.47
C SER A 26 -16.90 -22.57 -12.30
N LEU A 27 -15.82 -22.38 -13.07
CA LEU A 27 -15.15 -23.45 -13.80
C LEU A 27 -14.58 -24.50 -12.84
N LEU A 28 -14.00 -24.08 -11.72
CA LEU A 28 -13.48 -24.98 -10.68
C LEU A 28 -14.61 -25.79 -10.04
N TRP A 29 -15.73 -25.16 -9.71
CA TRP A 29 -16.91 -25.81 -9.14
C TRP A 29 -17.57 -26.78 -10.12
N ALA A 30 -17.68 -26.38 -11.39
CA ALA A 30 -18.15 -27.24 -12.47
C ALA A 30 -17.21 -28.44 -12.67
N LEU A 31 -15.90 -28.23 -12.69
CA LEU A 31 -14.89 -29.30 -12.76
C LEU A 31 -14.96 -30.24 -11.56
N LEU A 32 -15.22 -29.73 -10.36
CA LEU A 32 -15.37 -30.56 -9.17
C LEU A 32 -16.65 -31.42 -9.21
N ASN A 33 -17.75 -30.90 -9.75
CA ASN A 33 -19.03 -31.61 -9.84
C ASN A 33 -19.17 -32.53 -11.08
N TYR A 34 -18.46 -32.26 -12.17
CA TYR A 34 -18.56 -33.06 -13.40
C TYR A 34 -17.72 -34.34 -13.38
N PHE A 35 -16.82 -34.52 -12.39
CA PHE A 35 -16.01 -35.73 -12.26
C PHE A 35 -16.50 -36.60 -11.08
N PRO A 36 -17.40 -37.57 -11.33
CA PRO A 36 -18.01 -38.42 -10.29
C PRO A 36 -17.06 -39.42 -9.61
N SER A 37 -15.76 -39.40 -9.92
CA SER A 37 -14.75 -40.32 -9.40
C SER A 37 -13.96 -39.74 -8.23
N PHE A 38 -14.62 -39.05 -7.30
CA PHE A 38 -14.03 -38.57 -6.04
C PHE A 38 -13.85 -39.75 -5.06
N THR A 39 -12.89 -40.63 -5.33
CA THR A 39 -12.57 -41.78 -4.45
C THR A 39 -11.33 -41.57 -3.59
N GLY A 40 -10.55 -40.51 -3.83
CA GLY A 40 -9.44 -40.10 -2.97
C GLY A 40 -9.92 -39.24 -1.80
N GLY A 41 -9.55 -39.62 -0.58
CA GLY A 41 -9.84 -38.86 0.63
C GLY A 41 -8.88 -37.69 0.83
N ILE A 42 -9.39 -36.55 1.27
CA ILE A 42 -8.61 -35.49 1.89
C ILE A 42 -8.81 -35.63 3.39
N THR A 43 -7.84 -36.22 4.08
CA THR A 43 -7.89 -36.35 5.53
C THR A 43 -7.06 -35.22 6.16
N PRO A 44 -7.67 -34.35 7.00
CA PRO A 44 -6.91 -33.31 7.68
C PRO A 44 -5.91 -33.94 8.65
N LYS A 45 -4.67 -33.44 8.66
CA LYS A 45 -3.67 -33.87 9.65
C LYS A 45 -4.11 -33.42 11.04
N GLN A 46 -3.98 -34.28 12.04
CA GLN A 46 -4.36 -33.93 13.42
C GLN A 46 -3.46 -32.82 14.00
N SER A 47 -2.22 -32.68 13.48
CA SER A 47 -1.29 -31.58 13.79
C SER A 47 -1.49 -30.32 12.93
N ALA A 48 -2.40 -30.36 11.95
CA ALA A 48 -2.55 -29.31 10.92
C ALA A 48 -2.72 -27.91 11.51
N LEU A 49 -3.45 -27.77 12.62
CA LEU A 49 -3.70 -26.47 13.24
C LEU A 49 -2.47 -25.86 13.90
N THR A 50 -1.59 -26.68 14.48
CA THR A 50 -0.34 -26.19 15.09
C THR A 50 0.69 -25.88 14.02
N ASP A 51 0.77 -26.73 13.00
CA ASP A 51 1.63 -26.53 11.84
C ASP A 51 1.19 -25.31 11.02
N LEU A 52 -0.11 -24.97 11.02
CA LEU A 52 -0.67 -23.77 10.37
C LEU A 52 -0.09 -22.49 10.93
N GLY A 53 0.00 -22.37 12.25
CA GLY A 53 0.55 -21.17 12.89
C GLY A 53 1.99 -20.91 12.45
N ASN A 54 2.83 -21.95 12.52
CA ASN A 54 4.24 -21.84 12.12
C ASN A 54 4.39 -21.59 10.61
N THR A 55 3.60 -22.30 9.79
CA THR A 55 3.58 -22.13 8.34
C THR A 55 3.19 -20.71 7.96
N ILE A 56 2.09 -20.18 8.50
CA ILE A 56 1.66 -18.80 8.26
C ILE A 56 2.77 -17.82 8.63
N VAL A 57 3.42 -17.97 9.79
CA VAL A 57 4.51 -17.08 10.21
C VAL A 57 5.68 -17.10 9.20
N VAL A 58 6.12 -18.29 8.80
CA VAL A 58 7.20 -18.44 7.80
C VAL A 58 6.80 -17.82 6.47
N PHE A 59 5.60 -18.12 5.96
CA PHE A 59 5.10 -17.54 4.71
C PHE A 59 4.94 -16.03 4.79
N SER A 60 4.52 -15.50 5.93
CA SER A 60 4.41 -14.06 6.17
C SER A 60 5.77 -13.39 6.09
N PHE A 61 6.76 -13.99 6.74
CA PHE A 61 8.13 -13.49 6.71
C PHE A 61 8.69 -13.51 5.28
N VAL A 62 8.55 -14.63 4.58
CA VAL A 62 9.02 -14.77 3.19
C VAL A 62 8.31 -13.77 2.27
N SER A 63 6.99 -13.65 2.38
CA SER A 63 6.18 -12.70 1.61
C SER A 63 6.62 -11.25 1.85
N LEU A 64 6.83 -10.88 3.13
CA LEU A 64 7.24 -9.53 3.50
C LEU A 64 8.68 -9.21 3.03
N ALA A 65 9.59 -10.18 3.17
CA ALA A 65 10.96 -10.06 2.67
C ALA A 65 10.99 -9.89 1.16
N LEU A 66 10.22 -10.70 0.44
CA LEU A 66 10.10 -10.65 -1.01
C LEU A 66 9.51 -9.32 -1.49
N GLN A 67 8.41 -8.87 -0.86
CA GLN A 67 7.77 -7.59 -1.16
C GLN A 67 8.72 -6.41 -0.90
N SER A 68 9.46 -6.44 0.20
CA SER A 68 10.43 -5.39 0.55
C SER A 68 11.60 -5.37 -0.43
N SER A 69 12.14 -6.54 -0.78
CA SER A 69 13.22 -6.69 -1.76
C SER A 69 12.82 -6.19 -3.15
N LEU A 70 11.64 -6.60 -3.64
CA LEU A 70 11.07 -6.12 -4.91
C LEU A 70 10.78 -4.62 -4.87
N GLY A 71 10.29 -4.11 -3.74
CA GLY A 71 10.07 -2.68 -3.54
C GLY A 71 11.34 -1.86 -3.71
N VAL A 72 12.44 -2.29 -3.09
CA VAL A 72 13.76 -1.65 -3.21
C VAL A 72 14.34 -1.82 -4.61
N PHE A 73 14.20 -2.99 -5.22
CA PHE A 73 14.67 -3.23 -6.58
C PHE A 73 13.96 -2.32 -7.60
N VAL A 74 12.63 -2.29 -7.56
CA VAL A 74 11.83 -1.46 -8.48
C VAL A 74 12.05 0.03 -8.20
N SER A 75 12.19 0.43 -6.93
CA SER A 75 12.46 1.83 -6.59
C SER A 75 13.84 2.27 -7.06
N ASN A 76 14.87 1.42 -6.98
CA ASN A 76 16.19 1.71 -7.53
C ASN A 76 16.14 1.79 -9.05
N TRP A 77 15.45 0.84 -9.70
CA TRP A 77 15.35 0.81 -11.16
C TRP A 77 14.59 2.01 -11.72
N ARG A 78 13.53 2.47 -11.04
CA ARG A 78 12.74 3.65 -11.47
C ARG A 78 13.19 4.96 -10.79
N GLY A 79 14.22 4.92 -9.94
CA GLY A 79 14.49 5.92 -8.90
C GLY A 79 14.73 7.34 -9.40
N GLU A 80 15.36 7.49 -10.56
CA GLU A 80 15.71 8.80 -11.11
C GLU A 80 14.48 9.70 -11.33
N GLN A 81 13.37 9.13 -11.82
CA GLN A 81 12.13 9.87 -12.07
C GLN A 81 11.40 10.24 -10.77
N SER A 82 11.40 9.34 -9.77
CA SER A 82 10.81 9.63 -8.46
C SER A 82 11.56 10.74 -7.75
N SER A 83 12.90 10.71 -7.76
CA SER A 83 13.71 11.74 -7.12
C SER A 83 13.50 13.11 -7.76
N ARG A 84 13.37 13.19 -9.09
CA ARG A 84 13.04 14.43 -9.80
C ARG A 84 11.68 14.99 -9.36
N LYS A 85 10.63 14.16 -9.34
CA LYS A 85 9.28 14.56 -8.91
C LYS A 85 9.25 15.00 -7.44
N THR A 86 9.94 14.29 -6.55
CA THR A 86 10.03 14.66 -5.13
C THR A 86 10.78 15.98 -4.92
N ARG A 87 11.90 16.19 -5.63
CA ARG A 87 12.63 17.47 -5.59
C ARG A 87 11.77 18.63 -6.08
N LEU A 88 11.00 18.42 -7.15
CA LEU A 88 10.10 19.43 -7.71
C LEU A 88 8.97 19.80 -6.74
N VAL A 89 8.35 18.80 -6.09
CA VAL A 89 7.35 19.07 -5.03
C VAL A 89 7.98 19.80 -3.84
N SER A 90 9.21 19.45 -3.47
CA SER A 90 9.93 20.11 -2.38
C SER A 90 10.29 21.56 -2.72
N SER A 91 10.77 21.83 -3.93
CA SER A 91 11.12 23.18 -4.37
C SER A 91 9.88 24.07 -4.48
N LEU A 92 8.78 23.57 -5.04
CA LEU A 92 7.52 24.34 -5.11
C LEU A 92 6.94 24.67 -3.72
N ASN A 93 7.04 23.73 -2.76
CA ASN A 93 6.63 24.02 -1.38
C ASN A 93 7.48 25.11 -0.74
N GLN A 94 8.78 25.11 -1.01
CA GLN A 94 9.70 26.15 -0.55
C GLN A 94 9.34 27.51 -1.17
N ASP A 95 9.21 27.58 -2.50
CA ASP A 95 8.87 28.82 -3.23
C ASP A 95 7.54 29.42 -2.74
N ILE A 96 6.52 28.57 -2.52
CA ILE A 96 5.23 29.00 -1.97
C ILE A 96 5.40 29.52 -0.54
N GLY A 97 6.25 28.89 0.27
CA GLY A 97 6.55 29.33 1.64
C GLY A 97 7.18 30.73 1.65
N GLU A 98 8.16 30.96 0.80
CA GLU A 98 8.85 32.26 0.65
C GLU A 98 7.87 33.35 0.20
N ILE A 99 7.05 33.09 -0.83
CA ILE A 99 6.06 34.08 -1.31
C ILE A 99 4.95 34.33 -0.28
N LYS A 100 4.50 33.31 0.46
CA LYS A 100 3.55 33.50 1.56
C LYS A 100 4.12 34.40 2.66
N ALA A 101 5.39 34.21 3.02
CA ALA A 101 6.07 35.03 4.01
C ALA A 101 6.21 36.50 3.55
N LEU A 102 6.37 36.75 2.25
CA LEU A 102 6.39 38.11 1.69
C LEU A 102 5.00 38.76 1.69
N ILE A 103 3.93 38.01 1.36
CA ILE A 103 2.56 38.54 1.25
C ILE A 103 1.96 38.82 2.63
N ASN A 104 2.16 37.90 3.56
CA ASN A 104 1.75 38.04 4.95
C ASN A 104 3.02 37.87 5.79
N PRO A 105 3.81 38.95 5.98
CA PRO A 105 4.88 38.94 6.95
C PRO A 105 4.20 38.66 8.28
N THR A 106 4.28 37.40 8.72
CA THR A 106 3.86 37.05 10.06
C THR A 106 4.79 37.88 10.92
N PRO A 107 4.28 38.75 11.82
CA PRO A 107 5.15 39.41 12.75
C PRO A 107 5.93 38.28 13.42
N VAL A 108 7.24 38.27 13.22
CA VAL A 108 8.13 37.36 13.91
C VAL A 108 7.91 37.72 15.37
N VAL A 109 7.05 36.98 16.05
CA VAL A 109 7.04 36.95 17.50
C VAL A 109 8.39 36.36 17.80
N ALA A 110 9.36 37.25 18.06
CA ALA A 110 10.67 36.87 18.51
C ALA A 110 10.46 35.81 19.59
N PRO A 111 11.16 34.66 19.55
CA PRO A 111 11.06 33.71 20.64
C PRO A 111 11.31 34.49 21.91
N ASP A 112 10.27 34.55 22.74
CA ASP A 112 10.30 35.17 24.05
C ASP A 112 11.26 34.32 24.88
N ASN A 113 12.55 34.63 24.74
CA ASN A 113 13.61 34.12 25.57
C ASN A 113 13.59 34.87 26.91
N SER A 114 12.39 35.10 27.49
CA SER A 114 12.25 35.38 28.92
C SER A 114 12.61 34.10 29.69
N VAL A 115 13.93 33.88 29.71
CA VAL A 115 14.63 33.32 30.85
C VAL A 115 14.07 34.04 32.07
N LYS A 116 13.32 33.28 32.84
CA LYS A 116 12.68 33.68 34.07
C LYS A 116 13.78 33.90 35.12
N ASP A 117 14.40 35.07 35.11
CA ASP A 117 15.30 35.52 36.17
C ASP A 117 14.56 36.57 37.02
N PRO A 118 14.25 36.27 38.30
CA PRO A 118 13.53 37.21 39.16
C PRO A 118 14.53 38.08 39.92
N SER A 119 14.99 39.19 39.35
CA SER A 119 15.40 40.37 40.13
C SER A 119 15.78 41.60 39.29
N ALA A 120 15.41 42.75 39.84
CA ALA A 120 15.90 44.11 39.54
C ALA A 120 15.23 44.89 38.40
N SER A 121 14.25 45.69 38.81
CA SER A 121 13.83 47.02 38.32
C SER A 121 14.78 47.79 37.39
N SER A 122 14.29 48.20 36.21
CA SER A 122 14.34 49.59 35.70
C SER A 122 13.54 49.74 34.40
N PRO A 123 12.84 50.87 34.13
CA PRO A 123 12.03 51.06 32.94
C PRO A 123 12.87 51.72 31.81
N GLN A 124 13.24 50.94 30.79
CA GLN A 124 13.68 51.51 29.52
C GLN A 124 12.74 51.07 28.41
N ALA A 125 12.07 52.07 27.84
CA ALA A 125 11.18 51.97 26.71
C ALA A 125 11.96 51.53 25.47
N ASP A 126 11.93 50.23 25.18
CA ASP A 126 12.48 49.68 23.95
C ASP A 126 11.47 49.89 22.82
N LYS A 127 11.81 50.82 21.93
CA LYS A 127 11.01 51.22 20.78
C LYS A 127 11.23 50.17 19.68
N THR A 128 10.50 49.07 19.75
CA THR A 128 10.43 48.06 18.69
C THR A 128 9.87 48.72 17.42
N ILE A 129 10.75 49.06 16.49
CA ILE A 129 10.38 49.54 15.16
C ILE A 129 9.89 48.31 14.38
N ASN A 130 8.58 48.07 14.40
CA ASN A 130 7.93 47.18 13.43
C ASN A 130 8.04 47.82 12.05
N VAL A 131 9.07 47.47 11.29
CA VAL A 131 9.14 47.76 9.86
C VAL A 131 8.11 46.87 9.17
N VAL A 132 6.86 47.33 9.16
CA VAL A 132 5.83 46.78 8.29
C VAL A 132 6.24 47.20 6.88
N VAL A 133 6.84 46.28 6.13
CA VAL A 133 7.08 46.47 4.70
C VAL A 133 5.69 46.47 4.05
N VAL A 134 5.12 47.67 3.90
CA VAL A 134 3.88 47.88 3.16
C VAL A 134 4.24 47.73 1.69
N LEU A 135 4.05 46.52 1.16
CA LEU A 135 4.12 46.27 -0.28
C LEU A 135 3.10 47.15 -1.01
N ASP A 136 3.51 47.73 -2.13
CA ASP A 136 2.64 48.55 -2.95
C ASP A 136 1.47 47.68 -3.48
N PRO A 137 0.21 48.17 -3.55
CA PRO A 137 -0.95 47.33 -3.88
C PRO A 137 -0.84 46.61 -5.23
N LYS A 138 -0.08 47.16 -6.18
CA LYS A 138 0.23 46.53 -7.47
C LYS A 138 1.16 45.31 -7.31
N GLU A 139 2.23 45.43 -6.52
CA GLU A 139 3.18 44.34 -6.26
C GLU A 139 2.51 43.19 -5.49
N LEU A 140 1.59 43.53 -4.57
CA LEU A 140 0.80 42.54 -3.84
C LEU A 140 -0.13 41.74 -4.76
N ALA A 141 -0.74 42.39 -5.74
CA ALA A 141 -1.60 41.72 -6.73
C ALA A 141 -0.79 40.78 -7.64
N GLU A 142 0.41 41.20 -8.05
CA GLU A 142 1.34 40.38 -8.85
C GLU A 142 1.80 39.14 -8.07
N LYS A 143 2.28 39.30 -6.83
CA LYS A 143 2.72 38.17 -6.00
C LYS A 143 1.59 37.21 -5.64
N LYS A 144 0.35 37.69 -5.46
CA LYS A 144 -0.82 36.82 -5.30
C LYS A 144 -1.12 36.01 -6.57
N GLY A 145 -0.95 36.62 -7.74
CA GLY A 145 -1.03 35.93 -9.04
C GLY A 145 0.00 34.81 -9.14
N GLU A 146 1.28 35.13 -8.86
CA GLU A 146 2.39 34.18 -8.86
C GLU A 146 2.13 33.02 -7.90
N LEU A 147 1.71 33.31 -6.66
CA LEU A 147 1.37 32.30 -5.65
C LEU A 147 0.28 31.34 -6.13
N LYS A 148 -0.76 31.84 -6.79
CA LYS A 148 -1.83 30.99 -7.34
C LYS A 148 -1.30 30.05 -8.42
N THR A 149 -0.41 30.54 -9.30
CA THR A 149 0.20 29.69 -10.34
C THR A 149 1.13 28.62 -9.75
N LEU A 150 1.87 28.94 -8.68
CA LEU A 150 2.71 27.96 -8.00
C LEU A 150 1.89 26.91 -7.24
N GLN A 151 0.78 27.31 -6.61
CA GLN A 151 -0.15 26.37 -5.98
C GLN A 151 -0.73 25.38 -7.00
N GLU A 152 -1.14 25.87 -8.16
CA GLU A 152 -1.63 25.01 -9.25
C GLU A 152 -0.53 24.05 -9.74
N LYS A 153 0.69 24.54 -9.94
CA LYS A 153 1.85 23.68 -10.30
C LYS A 153 2.14 22.62 -9.23
N LEU A 154 2.01 22.98 -7.95
CA LEU A 154 2.23 22.07 -6.84
C LEU A 154 1.17 20.97 -6.81
N GLU A 155 -0.10 21.33 -6.99
CA GLU A 155 -1.20 20.37 -7.03
C GLU A 155 -1.00 19.36 -8.16
N VAL A 156 -0.67 19.85 -9.37
CA VAL A 156 -0.37 18.98 -10.52
C VAL A 156 0.83 18.07 -10.22
N ALA A 157 1.92 18.61 -9.65
CA ALA A 157 3.10 17.83 -9.32
C ALA A 157 2.84 16.75 -8.24
N GLN A 158 1.97 17.04 -7.27
CA GLN A 158 1.55 16.09 -6.24
C GLN A 158 0.68 14.98 -6.83
N GLU A 159 -0.29 15.32 -7.70
CA GLU A 159 -1.11 14.34 -8.41
C GLU A 159 -0.22 13.39 -9.23
N ASP A 160 0.74 13.95 -9.96
CA ASP A 160 1.71 13.23 -10.76
C ASP A 160 2.60 12.28 -9.95
N LEU A 161 3.00 12.69 -8.75
CA LEU A 161 3.76 11.86 -7.82
C LEU A 161 2.88 10.72 -7.29
N GLY A 162 1.62 11.02 -6.98
CA GLY A 162 0.62 10.03 -6.57
C GLY A 162 0.44 8.92 -7.62
N LYS A 163 0.14 9.31 -8.86
CA LYS A 163 -0.01 8.36 -9.99
C LYS A 163 1.22 7.48 -10.15
N TYR A 164 2.41 8.07 -10.11
CA TYR A 164 3.67 7.33 -10.24
C TYR A 164 3.88 6.32 -9.11
N ARG A 165 3.54 6.68 -7.87
CA ARG A 165 3.61 5.76 -6.72
C ARG A 165 2.64 4.61 -6.86
N ASP A 166 1.42 4.89 -7.32
CA ASP A 166 0.39 3.86 -7.48
C ASP A 166 0.75 2.88 -8.61
N GLU A 167 1.29 3.37 -9.73
CA GLU A 167 1.86 2.51 -10.77
C GLU A 167 3.00 1.63 -10.22
N THR A 168 3.89 2.20 -9.42
CA THR A 168 5.02 1.47 -8.84
C THR A 168 4.53 0.35 -7.92
N LYS A 169 3.53 0.62 -7.08
CA LYS A 169 2.89 -0.41 -6.24
C LYS A 169 2.24 -1.50 -7.10
N ALA A 170 1.58 -1.14 -8.20
CA ALA A 170 0.97 -2.09 -9.11
C ALA A 170 2.02 -3.01 -9.77
N VAL A 171 3.16 -2.46 -10.20
CA VAL A 171 4.27 -3.24 -10.75
C VAL A 171 4.85 -4.20 -9.71
N VAL A 172 5.13 -3.70 -8.50
CA VAL A 172 5.64 -4.53 -7.39
C VAL A 172 4.67 -5.67 -7.06
N SER A 173 3.37 -5.39 -7.02
CA SER A 173 2.31 -6.39 -6.78
C SER A 173 2.26 -7.48 -7.86
N ARG A 174 2.42 -7.11 -9.14
CA ARG A 174 2.47 -8.10 -10.23
C ARG A 174 3.74 -8.95 -10.19
N LEU A 175 4.88 -8.34 -9.87
CA LEU A 175 6.15 -9.07 -9.76
C LEU A 175 6.17 -10.00 -8.54
N SER A 176 5.61 -9.57 -7.41
CA SER A 176 5.50 -10.43 -6.22
C SER A 176 4.57 -11.62 -6.46
N LEU A 177 3.48 -11.43 -7.22
CA LEU A 177 2.62 -12.53 -7.67
C LEU A 177 3.37 -13.51 -8.56
N LEU A 178 4.10 -13.01 -9.57
CA LEU A 178 4.86 -13.87 -10.47
C LEU A 178 5.93 -14.66 -9.71
N ALA A 179 6.66 -14.00 -8.82
CA ALA A 179 7.64 -14.65 -7.95
C ALA A 179 6.98 -15.68 -7.01
N GLY A 180 5.83 -15.37 -6.41
CA GLY A 180 5.08 -16.30 -5.57
C GLY A 180 4.63 -17.56 -6.32
N VAL A 181 4.20 -17.43 -7.57
CA VAL A 181 3.84 -18.56 -8.43
C VAL A 181 5.08 -19.42 -8.73
N VAL A 182 6.21 -18.80 -9.09
CA VAL A 182 7.47 -19.53 -9.35
C VAL A 182 7.95 -20.29 -8.10
N ILE A 183 7.88 -19.66 -6.93
CA ILE A 183 8.24 -20.29 -5.65
C ILE A 183 7.33 -21.49 -5.37
N SER A 184 6.03 -21.36 -5.65
CA SER A 184 5.09 -22.45 -5.41
C SER A 184 5.25 -23.63 -6.38
N LEU A 185 5.63 -23.36 -7.63
CA LEU A 185 6.06 -24.40 -8.57
C LEU A 185 7.31 -25.14 -8.08
N GLY A 186 8.20 -24.46 -7.33
CA GLY A 186 9.38 -25.05 -6.69
C GLY A 186 9.09 -26.01 -5.53
N GLY A 187 7.81 -26.29 -5.23
CA GLY A 187 7.40 -27.28 -4.23
C GLY A 187 6.98 -26.70 -2.88
N ILE A 188 7.01 -25.37 -2.72
CA ILE A 188 6.48 -24.70 -1.52
C ILE A 188 4.95 -24.62 -1.66
N ARG A 189 4.24 -25.44 -0.89
CA ARG A 189 2.82 -25.74 -1.06
C ARG A 189 2.09 -25.69 0.26
N ILE A 190 1.12 -24.79 0.37
CA ILE A 190 0.37 -24.50 1.59
C ILE A 190 -0.63 -25.61 1.85
N LEU A 191 -1.49 -25.94 0.88
CA LEU A 191 -2.54 -26.95 1.07
C LEU A 191 -1.97 -28.35 1.28
N GLN A 192 -0.88 -28.70 0.58
CA GLN A 192 -0.22 -29.99 0.78
C GLN A 192 0.36 -30.16 2.20
N SER A 193 0.64 -29.07 2.92
CA SER A 193 1.06 -29.14 4.33
C SER A 193 -0.10 -29.47 5.28
N PHE A 194 -1.36 -29.26 4.87
CA PHE A 194 -2.54 -29.39 5.74
C PHE A 194 -3.29 -30.71 5.64
N ALA A 195 -3.23 -31.33 4.48
CA ALA A 195 -3.93 -32.58 4.21
C ALA A 195 -2.94 -33.67 3.81
N ASP A 196 -3.22 -34.89 4.27
CA ASP A 196 -2.69 -36.05 3.55
C ASP A 196 -3.55 -36.25 2.31
N VAL A 197 -2.92 -36.01 1.16
CA VAL A 197 -3.57 -35.96 -0.15
C VAL A 197 -3.25 -37.25 -0.88
N SER A 198 -4.17 -38.23 -0.82
CA SER A 198 -4.07 -39.46 -1.60
C SER A 198 -4.85 -39.34 -2.92
N LEU A 199 -4.63 -38.25 -3.66
CA LEU A 199 -5.29 -37.97 -4.94
C LEU A 199 -4.47 -38.52 -6.11
N VAL A 200 -5.14 -38.99 -7.16
CA VAL A 200 -4.50 -39.57 -8.35
C VAL A 200 -4.98 -38.89 -9.63
N GLY A 201 -4.11 -38.78 -10.64
CA GLY A 201 -4.45 -38.29 -11.97
C GLY A 201 -4.85 -36.81 -11.99
N THR A 202 -5.97 -36.50 -12.65
CA THR A 202 -6.46 -35.12 -12.86
C THR A 202 -6.78 -34.40 -11.54
N GLN A 203 -7.16 -35.13 -10.49
CA GLN A 203 -7.43 -34.56 -9.16
C GLN A 203 -6.18 -33.99 -8.52
N LEU A 204 -5.07 -34.73 -8.60
CA LEU A 204 -3.78 -34.26 -8.12
C LEU A 204 -3.33 -33.02 -8.90
N SER A 205 -3.55 -33.00 -10.22
CA SER A 205 -3.23 -31.83 -11.04
C SER A 205 -4.07 -30.61 -10.65
N LEU A 206 -5.38 -30.79 -10.41
CA LEU A 206 -6.27 -29.69 -10.00
C LEU A 206 -5.92 -29.18 -8.61
N PHE A 207 -5.68 -30.09 -7.65
CA PHE A 207 -5.24 -29.75 -6.30
C PHE A 207 -3.94 -28.96 -6.33
N ASN A 208 -2.96 -29.41 -7.11
CA ASN A 208 -1.68 -28.70 -7.29
C ASN A 208 -1.88 -27.31 -7.91
N SER A 209 -2.76 -27.16 -8.89
CA SER A 209 -3.06 -25.86 -9.50
C SER A 209 -3.69 -24.88 -8.51
N ILE A 210 -4.65 -25.37 -7.70
CA ILE A 210 -5.29 -24.56 -6.65
C ILE A 210 -4.26 -24.18 -5.59
N ASP A 211 -3.41 -25.12 -5.16
CA ASP A 211 -2.38 -24.87 -4.17
C ASP A 211 -1.34 -23.87 -4.66
N VAL A 212 -0.94 -23.95 -5.93
CA VAL A 212 -0.02 -22.98 -6.55
C VAL A 212 -0.64 -21.59 -6.62
N LEU A 213 -1.91 -21.49 -7.01
CA LEU A 213 -2.62 -20.21 -7.06
C LEU A 213 -2.81 -19.62 -5.66
N LEU A 214 -3.16 -20.44 -4.68
CA LEU A 214 -3.41 -20.01 -3.30
C LEU A 214 -2.11 -19.61 -2.61
N THR A 215 -1.04 -20.38 -2.80
CA THR A 215 0.29 -20.09 -2.27
C THR A 215 0.90 -18.85 -2.93
N GLY A 216 0.85 -18.76 -4.26
CA GLY A 216 1.33 -17.60 -4.99
C GLY A 216 0.53 -16.34 -4.65
N GLY A 217 -0.79 -16.45 -4.56
CA GLY A 217 -1.69 -15.36 -4.16
C GLY A 217 -1.45 -14.89 -2.72
N LEU A 218 -1.21 -15.82 -1.79
CA LEU A 218 -0.88 -15.47 -0.41
C LEU A 218 0.47 -14.75 -0.33
N LEU A 219 1.50 -15.26 -1.01
CA LEU A 219 2.81 -14.64 -1.09
C LEU A 219 2.75 -13.24 -1.73
N ALA A 220 1.92 -13.07 -2.77
CA ALA A 220 1.71 -11.78 -3.42
C ALA A 220 0.95 -10.77 -2.55
N GLY A 221 0.00 -11.29 -1.75
CA GLY A 221 -0.87 -10.51 -0.88
C GLY A 221 -0.15 -9.84 0.29
N GLY A 222 1.10 -10.22 0.57
CA GLY A 222 1.89 -9.57 1.61
C GLY A 222 1.28 -9.77 3.00
N SER A 223 1.50 -8.78 3.84
CA SER A 223 0.89 -8.69 5.18
C SER A 223 -0.64 -8.62 5.14
N ALA A 224 -1.24 -8.09 4.06
CA ALA A 224 -2.69 -7.99 3.94
C ALA A 224 -3.34 -9.36 3.68
N GLY A 225 -2.69 -10.23 2.89
CA GLY A 225 -3.13 -11.60 2.66
C GLY A 225 -3.08 -12.43 3.95
N VAL A 226 -1.95 -12.34 4.66
CA VAL A 226 -1.74 -12.99 5.96
C VAL A 226 -2.77 -12.53 6.98
N HIS A 227 -2.97 -11.22 7.13
CA HIS A 227 -3.91 -10.68 8.11
C HIS A 227 -5.35 -11.15 7.85
N ARG A 228 -5.75 -11.30 6.59
CA ARG A 228 -7.04 -11.89 6.23
C ARG A 228 -7.12 -13.38 6.61
N LEU A 229 -6.06 -14.16 6.39
CA LEU A 229 -6.02 -15.55 6.85
C LEU A 229 -6.11 -15.66 8.37
N THR A 230 -5.40 -14.80 9.12
CA THR A 230 -5.48 -14.77 10.58
C THR A 230 -6.91 -14.49 11.05
N LYS A 231 -7.62 -13.54 10.42
CA LYS A 231 -9.04 -13.27 10.74
C LYS A 231 -9.94 -14.47 10.51
N VAL A 232 -9.80 -15.14 9.36
CA VAL A 232 -10.59 -16.35 9.05
C VAL A 232 -10.28 -17.46 10.07
N TYR A 233 -9.01 -17.62 10.45
CA TYR A 233 -8.61 -18.56 11.49
C TYR A 233 -9.25 -18.23 12.84
N GLU A 234 -9.18 -16.97 13.28
CA GLU A 234 -9.81 -16.51 14.53
C GLU A 234 -11.32 -16.77 14.54
N GLU A 235 -12.00 -16.50 13.42
CA GLU A 235 -13.43 -16.72 13.27
C GLU A 235 -13.79 -18.21 13.43
N VAL A 236 -13.11 -19.11 12.71
CA VAL A 236 -13.33 -20.56 12.80
C VAL A 236 -13.05 -21.08 14.22
N THR A 237 -11.95 -20.62 14.84
CA THR A 237 -11.57 -21.06 16.18
C THR A 237 -12.53 -20.54 17.26
N ASN A 238 -13.14 -19.37 17.05
CA ASN A 238 -14.14 -18.80 17.96
C ASN A 238 -15.52 -19.44 17.82
N VAL A 239 -15.91 -19.86 16.60
CA VAL A 239 -17.15 -20.61 16.37
C VAL A 239 -17.11 -21.95 17.11
N ASP A 240 -15.99 -22.68 17.05
CA ASP A 240 -15.85 -23.99 17.72
C ASP A 240 -15.93 -23.87 19.26
N LYS A 241 -15.54 -22.72 19.81
CA LYS A 241 -15.69 -22.41 21.25
C LYS A 241 -17.12 -22.10 21.67
N GLN A 242 -17.96 -21.59 20.78
CA GLN A 242 -19.37 -21.28 21.05
C GLN A 242 -20.26 -22.52 20.99
N VAL A 243 -19.91 -23.52 20.16
CA VAL A 243 -20.68 -24.77 20.00
C VAL A 243 -20.45 -25.75 21.18
N LYS A 244 -19.38 -25.57 21.96
CA LYS A 244 -19.06 -26.38 23.15
C LYS A 244 -19.59 -25.80 24.48
N LYS A 245 -20.40 -24.73 24.44
CA LYS A 245 -21.14 -24.20 25.60
C LYS A 245 -22.61 -24.59 25.53
#